data_AF-A0AAV0EN29-F1
#
_entry.id   AF-A0AAV0EN29-F1
#
_cell.length_a   1.000
_cell.length_b   1.000
_cell.length_c   1.000
_cell.angle_alpha   90.00
_cell.angle_beta   90.00
_cell.angle_gamma   90.00
#
_symmetry.space_group_name_H-M   'P 1'
#
loop_
_entity.id
_entity.type
_entity.pdbx_description
1 polymer ?
#
loop_
_entity_poly.entity_id
_entity_poly.type
_entity_poly.pdbx_seq_one_letter_code
_entity_poly.pdbx_strand_id
1 'polypeptide(L)'
;MFIDLDCRFDILSLSRSLKQRVLDAIGKSMQSLKGGADVTSENDLVVESMRRFMYVRCYDSIQFLATLKTMHNQLQKGKEVHGVGAYLLIIDSIGAFHWMDRALAFIPHGSSNRKSLSLQGVSEAVVQEIQKILLAHPMLVLSTKTVNLEDKYTSNEVVRNVERWNNQNLPYREYMPLVWQSFVSHRMLVYTSGVDDNCKNKSRPTYFIEWLLPSLHKPERFTINDNGVFST
;
A
#
# COMPACT_ATOMS: atom_id res chain seq x y z
N MET A 1 4.63 -4.62 -9.17
CA MET A 1 4.23 -5.82 -8.42
C MET A 1 3.35 -5.39 -7.27
N PHE A 2 2.24 -6.07 -7.06
CA PHE A 2 1.28 -5.82 -6.00
C PHE A 2 1.21 -7.04 -5.07
N ILE A 3 1.45 -6.84 -3.78
CA ILE A 3 1.31 -7.86 -2.74
C ILE A 3 0.07 -7.51 -1.92
N ASP A 4 -0.94 -8.35 -2.02
CA ASP A 4 -2.23 -8.24 -1.36
C ASP A 4 -2.25 -9.10 -0.09
N LEU A 5 -2.26 -8.45 1.07
CA LEU A 5 -2.22 -9.04 2.41
C LEU A 5 -3.60 -9.06 3.07
N ASP A 6 -4.54 -8.21 2.63
CA ASP A 6 -5.89 -8.14 3.20
C ASP A 6 -7.00 -8.65 2.26
N CYS A 7 -6.61 -9.12 1.08
CA CYS A 7 -7.45 -9.73 0.05
C CYS A 7 -8.49 -8.76 -0.55
N ARG A 8 -8.24 -7.45 -0.52
CA ARG A 8 -9.18 -6.42 -0.98
C ARG A 8 -8.89 -5.87 -2.38
N PHE A 9 -7.89 -6.41 -3.08
CA PHE A 9 -7.56 -5.92 -4.41
C PHE A 9 -8.70 -6.13 -5.42
N ASP A 10 -9.17 -5.03 -6.01
CA ASP A 10 -10.23 -5.03 -7.03
C ASP A 10 -9.65 -4.91 -8.45
N ILE A 11 -9.53 -6.05 -9.11
CA ILE A 11 -9.06 -6.16 -10.50
C ILE A 11 -9.97 -5.42 -11.49
N LEU A 12 -11.28 -5.32 -11.23
CA LEU A 12 -12.22 -4.65 -12.11
C LEU A 12 -12.01 -3.14 -12.07
N SER A 13 -11.80 -2.59 -10.88
CA SER A 13 -11.47 -1.17 -10.71
C SER A 13 -10.13 -0.80 -11.34
N LEU A 14 -9.10 -1.66 -11.21
CA LEU A 14 -7.83 -1.46 -11.93
C LEU A 14 -8.05 -1.49 -13.45
N SER A 15 -8.72 -2.51 -13.96
CA SER A 15 -8.96 -2.69 -15.41
C SER A 15 -9.73 -1.52 -16.00
N ARG A 16 -10.79 -1.04 -15.32
CA ARG A 16 -11.58 0.12 -15.74
C ARG A 16 -10.73 1.39 -15.77
N SER A 17 -9.97 1.66 -14.71
CA SER A 17 -9.10 2.83 -14.61
C SER A 17 -8.00 2.82 -15.68
N LEU A 18 -7.42 1.64 -15.95
CA LEU A 18 -6.40 1.47 -16.98
C LEU A 18 -6.98 1.73 -18.38
N LYS A 19 -8.14 1.13 -18.71
CA LYS A 19 -8.82 1.38 -19.98
C LYS A 19 -9.10 2.86 -20.21
N GLN A 20 -9.64 3.56 -19.20
CA GLN A 20 -9.91 4.98 -19.32
C GLN A 20 -8.64 5.80 -19.55
N ARG A 21 -7.54 5.49 -18.85
CA ARG A 21 -6.25 6.19 -19.06
C ARG A 21 -5.65 5.95 -20.45
N VAL A 22 -5.78 4.73 -20.98
CA VAL A 22 -5.33 4.42 -22.36
C VAL A 22 -6.16 5.23 -23.37
N LEU A 23 -7.49 5.24 -23.22
CA LEU A 23 -8.39 6.04 -24.06
C LEU A 23 -8.06 7.53 -24.02
N ASP A 24 -7.85 8.09 -22.81
CA ASP A 24 -7.51 9.51 -22.64
C ASP A 24 -6.15 9.86 -23.28
N ALA A 25 -5.17 8.96 -23.20
CA ALA A 25 -3.85 9.15 -23.80
C ALA A 25 -3.91 9.14 -25.33
N ILE A 26 -4.67 8.20 -25.90
CA ILE A 26 -4.88 8.09 -27.35
C ILE A 26 -5.67 9.30 -27.87
N GLY A 27 -6.72 9.72 -27.17
CA GLY A 27 -7.52 10.90 -27.53
C GLY A 27 -6.68 12.19 -27.58
N LYS A 28 -5.74 12.36 -26.63
CA LYS A 28 -4.77 13.47 -26.65
C LYS A 28 -3.81 13.39 -27.83
N SER A 29 -3.39 12.17 -28.20
CA SER A 29 -2.52 11.95 -29.36
C SER A 29 -3.23 12.23 -30.70
N MET A 30 -4.50 11.87 -30.84
CA MET A 30 -5.29 12.12 -32.06
C MET A 30 -5.64 13.61 -32.26
N GLN A 31 -5.78 14.41 -31.20
CA GLN A 31 -5.90 15.86 -31.36
C GLN A 31 -4.64 16.51 -31.96
N SER A 32 -3.48 15.84 -31.86
CA SER A 32 -2.21 16.28 -32.45
C SER A 32 -2.01 15.82 -33.90
N LEU A 33 -2.74 14.80 -34.39
CA LEU A 33 -2.55 14.19 -35.70
C LEU A 33 -3.90 13.87 -36.33
N LYS A 34 -4.29 14.64 -37.36
CA LYS A 34 -5.43 14.29 -38.23
C LYS A 34 -5.14 12.98 -38.96
N GLY A 35 -5.56 11.85 -38.40
CA GLY A 35 -5.50 10.54 -39.04
C GLY A 35 -6.08 9.47 -38.14
N GLY A 36 -7.15 8.81 -38.61
CA GLY A 36 -7.93 7.85 -37.82
C GLY A 36 -7.10 6.69 -37.28
N ALA A 37 -7.32 6.36 -36.01
CA ALA A 37 -6.71 5.21 -35.35
C ALA A 37 -7.70 4.03 -35.26
N ASP A 38 -7.15 2.84 -35.47
CA ASP A 38 -7.82 1.54 -35.49
C ASP A 38 -8.11 1.05 -34.04
N VAL A 39 -9.35 0.63 -33.79
CA VAL A 39 -9.87 0.19 -32.47
C VAL A 39 -9.11 -1.04 -31.93
N THR A 40 -8.45 -1.79 -32.80
CA THR A 40 -7.57 -2.93 -32.44
C THR A 40 -6.40 -2.50 -31.53
N SER A 41 -5.84 -1.30 -31.73
CA SER A 41 -4.67 -0.83 -30.99
C SER A 41 -4.95 -0.55 -29.51
N GLU A 42 -6.19 -0.25 -29.13
CA GLU A 42 -6.53 0.13 -27.76
C GLU A 42 -6.52 -1.07 -26.81
N ASN A 43 -7.16 -2.17 -27.23
CA ASN A 43 -7.23 -3.40 -26.45
C ASN A 43 -5.85 -4.03 -26.29
N ASP A 44 -5.02 -4.00 -27.33
CA ASP A 44 -3.66 -4.53 -27.29
C ASP A 44 -2.79 -3.82 -26.24
N LEU A 45 -2.91 -2.49 -26.12
CA LEU A 45 -2.21 -1.70 -25.10
C LEU A 45 -2.66 -2.04 -23.68
N VAL A 46 -3.96 -2.28 -23.49
CA VAL A 46 -4.51 -2.69 -22.19
C VAL A 46 -4.03 -4.09 -21.82
N VAL A 47 -4.10 -5.05 -22.76
CA VAL A 47 -3.64 -6.43 -22.55
C VAL A 47 -2.15 -6.45 -22.20
N GLU A 48 -1.33 -5.74 -22.97
CA GLU A 48 0.11 -5.70 -22.74
C GLU A 48 0.46 -4.96 -21.43
N SER A 49 -0.32 -3.95 -21.04
CA SER A 49 -0.18 -3.29 -19.72
C SER A 49 -0.55 -4.23 -18.56
N MET A 50 -1.62 -5.02 -18.71
CA MET A 50 -2.01 -6.02 -17.72
C MET A 50 -0.99 -7.16 -17.63
N ARG A 51 -0.35 -7.55 -18.74
CA ARG A 51 0.70 -8.59 -18.79
C ARG A 51 1.90 -8.24 -17.90
N ARG A 52 2.22 -6.95 -17.76
CA ARG A 52 3.31 -6.44 -16.91
C ARG A 52 2.91 -6.29 -15.44
N PHE A 53 1.63 -6.36 -15.10
CA PHE A 53 1.15 -6.22 -13.74
C PHE A 53 1.23 -7.57 -13.00
N MET A 54 2.24 -7.71 -12.14
CA MET A 54 2.39 -8.87 -11.26
C MET A 54 1.57 -8.69 -9.98
N TYR A 55 0.75 -9.69 -9.65
CA TYR A 55 -0.08 -9.75 -8.45
C TYR A 55 0.21 -11.01 -7.63
N VAL A 56 0.35 -10.86 -6.31
CA VAL A 56 0.47 -11.98 -5.37
C VAL A 56 -0.43 -11.70 -4.17
N ARG A 57 -1.18 -12.72 -3.75
CA ARG A 57 -1.96 -12.70 -2.51
C ARG A 57 -1.27 -13.55 -1.46
N CYS A 58 -1.19 -13.04 -0.24
CA CYS A 58 -0.70 -13.77 0.91
C CYS A 58 -1.81 -13.86 1.96
N TYR A 59 -1.94 -15.01 2.62
CA TYR A 59 -2.97 -15.23 3.64
C TYR A 59 -2.45 -15.16 5.08
N ASP A 60 -1.13 -15.12 5.25
CA ASP A 60 -0.46 -15.04 6.54
C ASP A 60 0.96 -14.48 6.39
N SER A 61 1.59 -14.15 7.53
CA SER A 61 2.95 -13.60 7.58
C SER A 61 4.03 -14.55 7.04
N ILE A 62 3.81 -15.86 7.07
CA ILE A 62 4.76 -16.85 6.56
C ILE A 62 4.76 -16.83 5.04
N GLN A 63 3.57 -16.84 4.43
CA GLN A 63 3.41 -16.70 2.98
C GLN A 63 3.97 -15.37 2.49
N PHE A 64 3.69 -14.27 3.21
CA PHE A 64 4.26 -12.97 2.87
C PHE A 64 5.79 -12.98 2.88
N LEU A 65 6.40 -13.54 3.92
CA LEU A 65 7.86 -13.65 4.00
C LEU A 65 8.43 -14.56 2.89
N ALA A 66 7.77 -15.68 2.58
CA ALA A 66 8.17 -16.57 1.48
C ALA A 66 8.08 -15.88 0.11
N THR A 67 7.03 -15.08 -0.12
CA THR A 67 6.89 -14.25 -1.32
C THR A 67 8.06 -13.28 -1.46
N LEU A 68 8.44 -12.57 -0.39
CA LEU A 68 9.59 -11.66 -0.44
C LEU A 68 10.90 -12.40 -0.72
N LYS A 69 11.16 -13.53 -0.06
CA LYS A 69 12.37 -14.32 -0.27
C LYS A 69 12.52 -14.86 -1.70
N THR A 70 11.42 -15.14 -2.37
CA THR A 70 11.41 -15.62 -3.76
C THR A 70 11.31 -14.49 -4.80
N MET A 71 11.07 -13.26 -4.34
CA MET A 71 10.77 -12.12 -5.20
C MET A 71 11.92 -11.78 -6.15
N HIS A 72 13.17 -11.89 -5.71
CA HIS A 72 14.33 -11.62 -6.58
C HIS A 72 14.24 -12.46 -7.88
N ASN A 73 13.97 -13.76 -7.75
CA ASN A 73 13.88 -14.67 -8.90
C ASN A 73 12.67 -14.34 -9.78
N GLN A 74 11.53 -13.98 -9.18
CA GLN A 74 10.33 -13.56 -9.90
C GLN A 74 10.59 -12.30 -10.74
N LEU A 75 11.27 -11.31 -10.14
CA LEU A 75 11.62 -10.05 -10.78
C LEU A 75 12.60 -10.24 -11.94
N GLN A 76 13.59 -11.13 -11.79
CA GLN A 76 14.52 -11.45 -12.88
C GLN A 76 13.80 -12.10 -14.06
N LYS A 77 12.96 -13.11 -13.81
CA LYS A 77 12.15 -13.75 -14.86
C LYS A 77 11.23 -12.74 -15.56
N GLY A 78 10.59 -11.85 -14.80
CA GLY A 78 9.77 -10.79 -15.35
C GLY A 78 10.57 -9.85 -16.26
N LYS A 79 11.79 -9.47 -15.83
CA LYS A 79 12.69 -8.64 -16.62
C LYS A 79 13.12 -9.32 -17.92
N GLU A 80 13.40 -10.62 -17.89
CA GLU A 80 13.73 -11.41 -19.10
C GLU A 80 12.55 -11.47 -20.07
N VAL A 81 11.33 -11.68 -19.57
CA VAL A 81 10.11 -11.83 -20.40
C VAL A 81 9.62 -10.51 -21.00
N HIS A 82 9.77 -9.40 -20.28
CA HIS A 82 9.25 -8.09 -20.70
C HIS A 82 10.33 -7.10 -21.14
N GLY A 83 11.61 -7.44 -21.00
CA GLY A 83 12.75 -6.56 -21.25
C GLY A 83 12.92 -5.42 -20.24
N VAL A 84 11.99 -5.30 -19.27
CA VAL A 84 11.88 -4.16 -18.36
C VAL A 84 11.73 -4.67 -16.92
N GLY A 85 12.50 -4.08 -16.00
CA GLY A 85 12.44 -4.41 -14.57
C GLY A 85 11.22 -3.82 -13.87
N ALA A 86 10.88 -4.34 -12.69
CA ALA A 86 9.82 -3.75 -11.88
C ALA A 86 10.29 -2.44 -11.24
N TYR A 87 9.54 -1.35 -11.44
CA TYR A 87 9.83 -0.04 -10.85
C TYR A 87 9.03 0.25 -9.57
N LEU A 88 7.97 -0.53 -9.31
CA LEU A 88 7.03 -0.27 -8.23
C LEU A 88 6.62 -1.59 -7.54
N LEU A 89 6.81 -1.62 -6.22
CA LEU A 89 6.27 -2.62 -5.30
C LEU A 89 5.21 -1.97 -4.43
N ILE A 90 3.99 -2.49 -4.47
CA ILE A 90 2.89 -2.09 -3.60
C ILE A 90 2.61 -3.23 -2.62
N ILE A 91 2.52 -2.93 -1.32
CA ILE A 91 2.18 -3.86 -0.26
C ILE A 91 0.93 -3.35 0.46
N ASP A 92 -0.18 -4.05 0.31
CA ASP A 92 -1.50 -3.61 0.79
C ASP A 92 -2.18 -4.73 1.58
N SER A 93 -2.33 -4.70 2.90
CA SER A 93 -1.93 -3.70 3.89
C SER A 93 -0.95 -4.31 4.89
N ILE A 94 0.15 -3.61 5.24
CA ILE A 94 1.19 -4.15 6.14
C ILE A 94 0.69 -4.41 7.57
N GLY A 95 -0.50 -3.90 7.91
CA GLY A 95 -1.18 -4.17 9.17
C GLY A 95 -2.04 -5.43 9.20
N ALA A 96 -2.25 -6.12 8.07
CA ALA A 96 -3.25 -7.18 7.95
C ALA A 96 -3.06 -8.33 8.96
N PHE A 97 -1.83 -8.79 9.15
CA PHE A 97 -1.53 -9.93 10.04
C PHE A 97 -1.10 -9.53 11.45
N HIS A 98 -0.84 -8.23 11.68
CA HIS A 98 -0.25 -7.74 12.93
C HIS A 98 -1.03 -8.20 14.17
N TRP A 99 -2.37 -8.06 14.15
CA TRP A 99 -3.21 -8.41 15.30
C TRP A 99 -3.32 -9.91 15.52
N MET A 100 -3.36 -10.70 14.44
CA MET A 100 -3.38 -12.16 14.51
C MET A 100 -2.07 -12.71 15.07
N ASP A 101 -0.94 -12.28 14.53
CA ASP A 101 0.40 -12.68 14.98
C ASP A 101 0.63 -12.29 16.45
N ARG A 102 0.15 -11.10 16.84
CA ARG A 102 0.18 -10.65 18.23
C ARG A 102 -0.64 -11.56 19.16
N ALA A 103 -1.84 -11.98 18.75
CA ALA A 103 -2.67 -12.86 19.56
C ALA A 103 -2.03 -14.25 19.74
N LEU A 104 -1.42 -14.79 18.68
CA LEU A 104 -0.72 -16.08 18.71
C LEU A 104 0.51 -16.06 19.62
N ALA A 105 1.16 -14.91 19.81
CA ALA A 105 2.28 -14.76 20.72
C ALA A 105 1.91 -15.01 22.21
N PHE A 106 0.63 -14.91 22.58
CA PHE A 106 0.15 -15.15 23.94
C PHE A 106 -0.26 -16.61 24.20
N ILE A 107 -0.27 -17.49 23.19
CA ILE A 107 -0.61 -18.90 23.37
C ILE A 107 0.62 -19.64 23.91
N PRO A 108 0.57 -20.19 25.15
CA PRO A 108 1.69 -20.94 25.71
C PRO A 108 2.04 -22.11 24.80
N HIS A 109 3.24 -22.09 24.24
CA HIS A 109 3.76 -23.19 23.45
C HIS A 109 4.10 -24.35 24.38
N GLY A 110 3.27 -25.38 24.39
CA GLY A 110 3.64 -26.66 24.95
C GLY A 110 4.84 -27.23 24.17
N SER A 111 6.00 -27.31 24.82
CA SER A 111 7.06 -28.28 24.51
C SER A 111 7.42 -28.44 23.02
N SER A 112 7.86 -27.38 22.34
CA SER A 112 8.51 -27.51 21.04
C SER A 112 9.66 -26.53 20.91
N ASN A 113 10.88 -27.04 20.68
CA ASN A 113 12.13 -26.29 20.51
C ASN A 113 12.15 -25.38 19.25
N ARG A 114 11.01 -25.14 18.60
CA ARG A 114 10.89 -24.15 17.54
C ARG A 114 10.82 -22.78 18.21
N LYS A 115 11.85 -21.96 18.04
CA LYS A 115 11.80 -20.53 18.38
C LYS A 115 10.48 -20.00 17.83
N SER A 116 9.55 -19.62 18.70
CA SER A 116 8.32 -18.98 18.29
C SER A 116 8.72 -17.74 17.47
N LEU A 117 8.15 -17.61 16.26
CA LEU A 117 8.35 -16.41 15.45
C LEU A 117 7.74 -15.26 16.24
N SER A 118 8.56 -14.50 16.95
CA SER A 118 8.07 -13.31 17.63
C SER A 118 7.55 -12.34 16.57
N LEU A 119 6.47 -11.62 16.86
CA LEU A 119 5.93 -10.57 15.99
C LEU A 119 7.03 -9.60 15.52
N GLN A 120 7.97 -9.30 16.42
CA GLN A 120 9.16 -8.52 16.14
C GLN A 120 10.07 -9.20 15.10
N GLY A 121 10.40 -10.48 15.29
CA GLY A 121 11.25 -11.23 14.36
C GLY A 121 10.66 -11.37 12.95
N VAL A 122 9.33 -11.51 12.84
CA VAL A 122 8.63 -11.49 11.54
C VAL A 122 8.80 -10.13 10.87
N SER A 123 8.52 -9.04 11.60
CA SER A 123 8.63 -7.68 11.06
C SER A 123 10.05 -7.34 10.64
N GLU A 124 11.04 -7.73 11.44
CA GLU A 124 12.46 -7.56 11.12
C GLU A 124 12.86 -8.35 9.88
N ALA A 125 12.46 -9.62 9.78
CA ALA A 125 12.74 -10.44 8.61
C ALA A 125 12.11 -9.85 7.34
N VAL A 126 10.86 -9.39 7.42
CA VAL A 126 10.17 -8.74 6.29
C VAL A 126 10.92 -7.51 5.82
N VAL A 127 11.25 -6.57 6.73
CA VAL A 127 11.97 -5.35 6.37
C VAL A 127 13.35 -5.66 5.78
N GLN A 128 14.08 -6.62 6.38
CA GLN A 128 15.38 -7.06 5.85
C GLN A 128 15.26 -7.63 4.44
N GLU A 129 14.25 -8.46 4.15
CA GLU A 129 14.05 -8.99 2.80
C GLU A 129 13.69 -7.88 1.79
N ILE A 130 12.85 -6.92 2.18
CA ILE A 130 12.56 -5.75 1.32
C ILE A 130 13.84 -4.97 1.02
N GLN A 131 14.68 -4.71 2.01
CA GLN A 131 15.97 -4.03 1.81
C GLN A 131 16.87 -4.79 0.83
N LYS A 132 16.99 -6.12 0.96
CA LYS A 132 17.76 -6.95 0.03
C LYS A 132 17.21 -6.87 -1.40
N ILE A 133 15.89 -6.88 -1.55
CA ILE A 133 15.24 -6.71 -2.87
C ILE A 133 15.61 -5.35 -3.46
N LEU A 134 15.56 -4.26 -2.68
CA LEU A 134 15.88 -2.91 -3.14
C LEU A 134 17.34 -2.72 -3.54
N LEU A 135 18.26 -3.43 -2.89
CA LEU A 135 19.68 -3.46 -3.27
C LEU A 135 19.90 -4.10 -4.66
N ALA A 136 19.11 -5.12 -4.99
CA ALA A 136 19.20 -5.82 -6.28
C ALA A 136 18.36 -5.16 -7.38
N HIS A 137 17.25 -4.51 -7.01
CA HIS A 137 16.23 -3.98 -7.90
C HIS A 137 15.80 -2.60 -7.41
N PRO A 138 16.38 -1.50 -7.94
CA PRO A 138 16.01 -0.15 -7.56
C PRO A 138 14.53 0.12 -7.92
N MET A 139 13.66 0.16 -6.93
CA MET A 139 12.23 0.36 -7.10
C MET A 139 11.63 1.21 -5.98
N LEU A 140 10.49 1.85 -6.27
CA LEU A 140 9.69 2.50 -5.26
C LEU A 140 8.87 1.45 -4.50
N VAL A 141 8.86 1.53 -3.17
CA VAL A 141 8.01 0.69 -2.31
C VAL A 141 6.92 1.58 -1.72
N LEU A 142 5.66 1.22 -1.99
CA LEU A 142 4.48 1.81 -1.36
C LEU A 142 3.84 0.77 -0.45
N SER A 143 3.54 1.17 0.77
CA SER A 143 2.82 0.33 1.73
C SER A 143 1.65 1.08 2.33
N THR A 144 0.52 0.41 2.47
CA THR A 144 -0.66 0.96 3.14
C THR A 144 -0.80 0.36 4.54
N LYS A 145 -1.37 1.13 5.45
CA LYS A 145 -1.87 0.65 6.73
C LYS A 145 -3.10 1.45 7.12
N THR A 146 -4.04 0.80 7.79
CA THR A 146 -5.13 1.51 8.44
C THR A 146 -4.64 2.21 9.70
N VAL A 147 -5.33 3.28 10.06
CA VAL A 147 -5.07 4.07 11.25
C VAL A 147 -6.23 3.88 12.22
N ASN A 148 -5.92 3.61 13.49
CA ASN A 148 -6.92 3.65 14.56
C ASN A 148 -6.88 5.06 15.15
N LEU A 149 -7.83 5.90 14.73
CA LEU A 149 -7.98 7.23 15.31
C LEU A 149 -8.51 7.05 16.73
N GLU A 150 -7.75 7.56 17.70
CA GLU A 150 -8.16 7.52 19.10
C GLU A 150 -9.09 8.72 19.31
N ASP A 151 -10.36 8.47 19.66
CA ASP A 151 -11.22 9.51 20.19
C ASP A 151 -10.55 10.01 21.48
N LYS A 152 -9.99 11.22 21.42
CA LYS A 152 -9.30 11.88 22.55
C LYS A 152 -10.17 12.07 23.81
N TYR A 153 -11.39 11.53 23.84
CA TYR A 153 -12.38 11.76 24.88
C TYR A 153 -12.74 10.53 25.72
N THR A 154 -12.26 9.32 25.41
CA THR A 154 -12.61 8.13 26.22
C THR A 154 -11.50 7.08 26.24
N SER A 155 -10.54 7.21 27.14
CA SER A 155 -10.05 6.08 27.96
C SER A 155 -8.93 6.54 28.91
N ASN A 156 -9.28 6.67 30.19
CA ASN A 156 -8.32 6.57 31.28
C ASN A 156 -7.94 5.10 31.43
N GLU A 157 -7.00 4.60 30.62
CA GLU A 157 -6.36 3.32 30.90
C GLU A 157 -4.85 3.47 31.02
N VAL A 158 -4.39 3.04 32.19
CA VAL A 158 -3.03 3.05 32.70
C VAL A 158 -2.10 2.31 31.74
N VAL A 159 -1.38 3.04 30.88
CA VAL A 159 -0.27 2.46 30.10
C VAL A 159 1.05 2.89 30.70
N ARG A 160 1.68 1.90 31.37
CA ARG A 160 3.04 1.93 31.88
C ARG A 160 4.03 2.37 30.79
N ASN A 161 4.93 3.26 31.23
CA ASN A 161 6.10 3.77 30.54
C ASN A 161 6.89 2.70 29.77
N VAL A 162 6.99 2.87 28.46
CA VAL A 162 8.18 2.49 27.67
C VAL A 162 8.50 3.69 26.79
N GLU A 163 9.49 4.45 27.26
CA GLU A 163 10.39 5.35 26.52
C GLU A 163 9.80 6.16 25.36
N ARG A 164 9.41 7.39 25.71
CA ARG A 164 9.13 8.51 24.83
C ARG A 164 10.32 8.82 23.92
N TRP A 165 10.28 8.36 22.68
CA TRP A 165 10.97 9.04 21.58
C TRP A 165 9.95 9.58 20.57
N ASN A 166 9.90 10.90 20.46
CA ASN A 166 9.42 11.69 19.32
C ASN A 166 8.02 11.40 18.75
N ASN A 167 7.00 11.22 19.59
CA ASN A 167 5.61 11.44 19.17
C ASN A 167 5.38 12.94 18.93
N GLN A 168 5.79 13.43 17.76
CA GLN A 168 5.25 14.65 17.19
C GLN A 168 3.75 14.42 16.98
N ASN A 169 2.90 14.82 17.93
CA ASN A 169 1.45 15.02 17.86
C ASN A 169 0.68 14.24 16.76
N LEU A 170 0.95 12.94 16.56
CA LEU A 170 0.22 12.16 15.57
C LEU A 170 -1.23 12.07 16.06
N PRO A 171 -2.23 12.29 15.18
CA PRO A 171 -3.63 12.24 15.59
C PRO A 171 -4.09 10.81 15.92
N TYR A 172 -3.20 9.81 15.84
CA TYR A 172 -3.51 8.40 15.97
C TYR A 172 -2.42 7.61 16.69
N ARG A 173 -2.79 6.41 17.16
CA ARG A 173 -1.85 5.47 17.80
C ARG A 173 -1.04 4.71 16.75
N GLU A 174 0.28 4.85 16.78
CA GLU A 174 1.19 4.04 15.97
C GLU A 174 1.32 2.63 16.57
N TYR A 175 0.94 1.62 15.80
CA TYR A 175 0.97 0.21 16.21
C TYR A 175 2.00 -0.62 15.44
N MET A 176 2.58 -0.09 14.36
CA MET A 176 3.63 -0.78 13.62
C MET A 176 4.91 -0.87 14.46
N PRO A 177 5.63 -2.01 14.44
CA PRO A 177 6.93 -2.13 15.10
C PRO A 177 7.96 -1.10 14.64
N LEU A 178 8.90 -0.74 15.50
CA LEU A 178 9.92 0.28 15.22
C LEU A 178 10.72 0.02 13.94
N VAL A 179 10.97 -1.25 13.59
CA VAL A 179 11.70 -1.61 12.36
C VAL A 179 11.01 -1.11 11.10
N TRP A 180 9.66 -1.15 11.07
CA TRP A 180 8.89 -0.56 9.97
C TRP A 180 8.95 0.96 10.01
N GLN A 181 8.82 1.55 11.20
CA GLN A 181 8.82 3.01 11.34
C GLN A 181 10.14 3.62 10.88
N SER A 182 11.28 3.01 11.25
CA SER A 182 12.62 3.45 10.84
C SER A 182 12.94 3.17 9.38
N PHE A 183 12.25 2.21 8.76
CA PHE A 183 12.42 1.90 7.33
C PHE A 183 11.68 2.91 6.42
N VAL A 184 10.59 3.50 6.90
CA VAL A 184 9.78 4.44 6.13
C VAL A 184 10.53 5.76 5.92
N SER A 185 10.71 6.15 4.65
CA SER A 185 11.30 7.44 4.28
C SER A 185 10.25 8.55 4.14
N HIS A 186 9.04 8.20 3.72
CA HIS A 186 7.94 9.14 3.52
C HIS A 186 6.64 8.57 4.09
N ARG A 187 5.86 9.40 4.76
CA ARG A 187 4.60 9.02 5.40
C ARG A 187 3.52 10.02 5.05
N MET A 188 2.43 9.51 4.48
CA MET A 188 1.25 10.29 4.13
C MET A 188 0.05 9.80 4.95
N LEU A 189 -0.73 10.72 5.48
CA LEU A 189 -2.02 10.45 6.11
C LEU A 189 -3.13 10.80 5.14
N VAL A 190 -4.00 9.82 4.84
CA VAL A 190 -5.20 10.04 4.04
C VAL A 190 -6.42 9.98 4.96
N TYR A 191 -7.27 11.00 4.90
CA TYR A 191 -8.47 11.10 5.73
C TYR A 191 -9.61 11.79 4.96
N THR A 192 -10.85 11.55 5.37
CA THR A 192 -12.02 12.25 4.82
C THR A 192 -12.29 13.51 5.62
N SER A 193 -12.92 14.52 4.99
CA SER A 193 -13.55 15.60 5.75
C SER A 193 -14.55 14.95 6.71
N GLY A 194 -14.31 15.02 8.02
CA GLY A 194 -15.26 14.50 8.99
C GLY A 194 -16.61 15.19 8.79
N VAL A 195 -17.62 14.42 8.38
CA VAL A 195 -19.05 14.61 8.62
C VAL A 195 -19.56 16.06 8.54
N ASP A 196 -20.11 16.41 7.37
CA ASP A 196 -21.38 17.17 7.31
C ASP A 196 -22.47 16.19 6.83
N ASP A 197 -22.82 15.19 7.66
CA ASP A 197 -23.97 14.29 7.42
C ASP A 197 -25.33 15.02 7.45
N ASN A 198 -25.34 16.35 7.59
CA ASN A 198 -26.55 17.15 7.62
C ASN A 198 -26.82 17.95 6.34
N CYS A 199 -25.96 17.85 5.32
CA CYS A 199 -26.24 18.47 4.03
C CYS A 199 -26.80 17.45 3.05
N LYS A 200 -28.12 17.54 2.81
CA LYS A 200 -28.91 16.84 1.78
C LYS A 200 -28.45 17.08 0.33
N ASN A 201 -27.24 17.57 0.12
CA ASN A 201 -26.65 17.79 -1.19
C ASN A 201 -25.61 16.70 -1.44
N LYS A 202 -25.83 15.95 -2.53
CA LYS A 202 -25.03 14.84 -3.04
C LYS A 202 -23.59 15.25 -3.46
N SER A 203 -22.85 15.96 -2.62
CA SER A 203 -21.46 16.29 -2.90
C SER A 203 -20.62 15.04 -2.65
N ARG A 204 -19.83 14.64 -3.65
CA ARG A 204 -18.95 13.47 -3.57
C ARG A 204 -18.00 13.60 -2.36
N PRO A 205 -17.66 12.48 -1.69
CA PRO A 205 -16.75 12.53 -0.55
C PRO A 205 -15.42 13.16 -0.98
N THR A 206 -14.99 14.13 -0.17
CA THR A 206 -13.74 14.85 -0.34
C THR A 206 -12.71 14.25 0.59
N TYR A 207 -11.54 13.92 0.03
CA TYR A 207 -10.43 13.34 0.74
C TYR A 207 -9.29 14.37 0.87
N PHE A 208 -8.52 14.22 1.93
CA PHE A 208 -7.33 15.00 2.21
C PHE A 208 -6.15 14.07 2.33
N ILE A 209 -4.99 14.56 1.89
CA ILE A 209 -3.70 13.92 2.11
C ILE A 209 -2.75 14.92 2.77
N GLU A 210 -2.12 14.48 3.85
CA GLU A 210 -1.13 15.27 4.59
C GLU A 210 0.19 14.50 4.66
N TRP A 211 1.30 15.17 4.37
CA TRP A 211 2.62 14.58 4.56
C TRP A 211 3.04 14.71 6.02
N LEU A 212 3.15 13.57 6.68
CA LEU A 212 3.67 13.46 8.04
C LEU A 212 5.19 13.33 8.06
N LEU A 213 5.77 12.75 7.00
CA LEU A 213 7.22 12.61 6.83
C LEU A 213 7.59 12.76 5.33
N PRO A 214 8.48 13.69 4.96
CA PRO A 214 8.78 14.91 5.73
C PRO A 214 7.50 15.71 5.98
N SER A 215 7.42 16.45 7.09
CA SER A 215 6.22 17.24 7.37
C SER A 215 6.09 18.37 6.35
N LEU A 216 4.97 18.42 5.63
CA LEU A 216 4.60 19.54 4.75
C LEU A 216 3.36 20.22 5.33
N HIS A 217 3.40 21.54 5.48
CA HIS A 217 2.35 22.30 6.17
C HIS A 217 1.03 22.48 5.39
N LYS A 218 0.89 21.88 4.21
CA LYS A 218 -0.29 22.07 3.37
C LYS A 218 -0.94 20.72 3.04
N PRO A 219 -2.12 20.41 3.61
CA PRO A 219 -2.89 19.25 3.16
C PRO A 219 -3.39 19.50 1.74
N GLU A 220 -3.31 18.48 0.90
CA GLU A 220 -3.86 18.50 -0.46
C GLU A 220 -5.23 17.82 -0.47
N ARG A 221 -6.12 18.34 -1.30
CA ARG A 221 -7.49 17.84 -1.43
C ARG A 221 -7.65 17.10 -2.74
N PHE A 222 -8.35 15.97 -2.69
CA PHE A 222 -8.68 15.19 -3.86
C PHE A 222 -10.05 14.55 -3.76
N THR A 223 -10.58 14.12 -4.90
CA THR A 223 -11.83 13.37 -5.01
C THR A 223 -11.57 12.03 -5.69
N ILE A 224 -12.42 11.04 -5.38
CA ILE A 224 -12.38 9.72 -6.00
C ILE A 224 -13.69 9.54 -6.76
N ASN A 225 -13.60 9.10 -8.01
CA ASN A 225 -14.75 8.71 -8.83
C ASN A 225 -14.42 7.44 -9.64
N ASP A 226 -15.34 6.99 -10.49
CA ASP A 226 -15.19 5.75 -11.27
C ASP A 226 -13.98 5.74 -12.22
N ASN A 227 -13.45 6.92 -12.55
CA ASN A 227 -12.28 7.12 -13.41
C ASN A 227 -10.97 7.28 -12.62
N GLY A 228 -11.02 7.21 -11.29
CA GLY A 228 -9.86 7.22 -10.40
C GLY A 228 -9.78 8.44 -9.47
N VAL A 229 -8.54 8.85 -9.16
CA VAL A 229 -8.20 9.90 -8.19
C VAL A 229 -7.90 11.21 -8.91
N PHE A 230 -8.54 12.30 -8.46
CA PHE A 230 -8.41 13.64 -9.07
C PHE A 230 -8.09 14.68 -7.99
N SER A 231 -6.96 15.37 -8.14
CA SER A 231 -6.61 16.53 -7.32
C SER A 231 -7.54 17.70 -7.65
N THR A 232 -7.91 18.47 -6.63
CA THR A 232 -8.80 19.66 -6.76
C THR A 232 -8.09 20.95 -6.44
#